data_AF-A0A0M6WVB7-F1
#
_entry.id   AF-A0A0M6WVB7-F1
#
_cell.length_a   1.000
_cell.length_b   1.000
_cell.length_c   1.000
_cell.angle_alpha   90.00
_cell.angle_beta   90.00
_cell.angle_gamma   90.00
#
_symmetry.space_group_name_H-M   'P 1'
#
loop_
_entity.id
_entity.type
_entity.pdbx_description
1 polymer ?
#
loop_
_entity_poly.entity_id
_entity_poly.type
_entity_poly.pdbx_seq_one_letter_code
_entity_poly.pdbx_strand_id
1 'polypeptide(L)'
;MPKRIIFQFEDDLDYQIQAIHSTVELFRGLSRHVDGIYRPSRTRKFGEGDPVRNNDIVVGSRLLENLRKVQLANGLFADNVLAEGNNGLT
;
A
#
# COMPACT_ATOMS: atom_id res chain seq x y z
N MET A 1 12.36 -32.18 -25.25
CA MET A 1 12.96 -30.89 -24.87
C MET A 1 11.92 -30.08 -24.11
N PRO A 2 12.22 -29.49 -22.94
CA PRO A 2 11.22 -28.72 -22.20
C PRO A 2 10.98 -27.39 -22.91
N LYS A 3 9.72 -27.05 -23.19
CA LYS A 3 9.34 -25.72 -23.66
C LYS A 3 9.59 -24.74 -22.52
N ARG A 4 10.61 -23.87 -22.66
CA ARG A 4 10.82 -22.74 -21.74
C ARG A 4 9.83 -21.64 -22.09
N ILE A 5 9.02 -21.24 -21.11
CA ILE A 5 8.21 -20.02 -21.21
C ILE A 5 9.15 -18.84 -20.97
N ILE A 6 9.17 -17.89 -21.90
CA ILE A 6 9.88 -16.63 -21.73
C ILE A 6 8.82 -15.60 -21.35
N PHE A 7 8.92 -15.05 -20.13
CA PHE A 7 8.10 -13.93 -19.73
C PHE A 7 8.69 -12.66 -20.32
N GLN A 8 7.88 -11.93 -21.08
CA GLN A 8 8.21 -10.60 -21.57
C GLN A 8 7.47 -9.60 -20.69
N PHE A 9 8.21 -8.70 -20.07
CA PHE A 9 7.65 -7.62 -19.26
C PHE A 9 7.89 -6.32 -20.02
N GLU A 10 6.80 -5.60 -20.29
CA GLU A 10 6.83 -4.23 -20.78
C GLU A 10 6.69 -3.33 -19.55
N ASP A 11 7.71 -2.53 -19.28
CA ASP A 11 7.82 -1.70 -18.08
C ASP A 11 7.31 -0.26 -18.28
N ASP A 12 6.87 0.07 -19.49
CA ASP A 12 6.48 1.42 -19.93
C ASP A 12 5.00 1.53 -20.32
N LEU A 13 4.20 0.51 -20.02
CA LEU A 13 2.77 0.53 -20.30
C LEU A 13 2.05 1.62 -19.50
N ASP A 14 1.60 2.67 -20.20
CA ASP A 14 1.01 3.89 -19.61
C ASP A 14 -0.05 3.61 -18.55
N TYR A 15 -0.96 2.67 -18.80
CA TYR A 15 -2.04 2.35 -17.87
C TYR A 15 -1.52 1.69 -16.58
N GLN A 16 -0.45 0.90 -16.66
CA GLN A 16 0.18 0.29 -15.48
C GLN A 16 0.92 1.36 -14.68
N ILE A 17 1.65 2.24 -15.36
CA ILE A 17 2.34 3.38 -14.74
C ILE A 17 1.34 4.30 -14.03
N GLN A 18 0.20 4.63 -14.66
CA GLN A 18 -0.87 5.41 -14.06
C GLN A 18 -1.49 4.73 -12.81
N ALA A 19 -1.70 3.41 -12.85
CA ALA A 19 -2.20 2.65 -11.70
C ALA A 19 -1.19 2.65 -10.53
N ILE A 20 0.10 2.50 -10.83
CA ILE A 20 1.18 2.58 -9.83
C ILE A 20 1.19 3.99 -9.20
N HIS A 21 1.17 5.04 -10.02
CA HIS A 21 1.16 6.42 -9.51
C HIS A 21 -0.06 6.72 -8.65
N SER A 22 -1.25 6.28 -9.08
CA SER A 22 -2.49 6.44 -8.30
C SER A 22 -2.39 5.76 -6.93
N THR A 23 -1.78 4.58 -6.88
CA THR A 23 -1.56 3.84 -5.63
C THR A 23 -0.55 4.54 -4.72
N VAL A 24 0.57 5.05 -5.27
CA VAL A 24 1.57 5.78 -4.51
C VAL A 24 0.99 7.08 -3.92
N GLU A 25 0.22 7.83 -4.73
CA GLU A 25 -0.41 9.07 -4.29
C GLU A 25 -1.48 8.84 -3.21
N LEU A 26 -2.22 7.72 -3.27
CA LEU A 26 -3.19 7.34 -2.23
C LEU A 26 -2.55 7.29 -0.83
N PHE A 27 -1.35 6.70 -0.70
CA PHE A 27 -0.68 6.57 0.59
C PHE A 27 0.34 7.69 0.88
N ARG A 28 0.41 8.73 0.03
CA ARG A 28 1.44 9.76 0.13
C ARG A 28 1.37 10.54 1.45
N GLY A 29 2.49 10.50 2.17
CA GLY A 29 2.65 11.20 3.44
C GLY A 29 1.90 10.58 4.62
N LEU A 30 1.40 9.35 4.47
CA LEU A 30 1.05 8.51 5.61
C LEU A 30 2.32 8.02 6.29
N SER A 31 2.20 7.68 7.58
CA SER A 31 3.34 7.21 8.36
C SER A 31 3.92 5.95 7.75
N ARG A 32 5.22 6.00 7.47
CA ARG A 32 6.02 4.82 7.11
C ARG A 32 6.67 4.19 8.33
N HIS A 33 6.20 4.52 9.54
CA HIS A 33 6.69 3.88 10.74
C HIS A 33 6.52 2.37 10.58
N VAL A 34 7.57 1.61 10.83
CA VAL A 34 7.60 0.15 10.75
C VAL A 34 8.05 -0.34 12.13
N ASP A 35 7.12 -0.85 12.92
CA ASP A 35 7.45 -1.58 14.16
C ASP A 35 7.66 -3.08 13.90
N GLY A 36 7.86 -3.46 12.63
CA GLY A 36 7.99 -4.85 12.17
C GLY A 36 9.43 -5.36 12.03
N ILE A 37 9.50 -6.65 11.64
CA ILE A 37 10.74 -7.43 11.50
C ILE A 37 11.77 -6.88 10.49
N TYR A 38 11.35 -5.95 9.63
CA TYR A 38 12.15 -5.32 8.58
C TYR A 38 12.83 -4.02 9.04
N ARG A 39 12.73 -3.64 10.32
CA ARG A 39 13.47 -2.49 10.85
C ARG A 39 14.99 -2.76 10.74
N PRO A 40 15.80 -1.82 10.21
CA PRO A 40 17.24 -2.01 10.04
C PRO A 40 17.99 -2.32 11.35
N SER A 41 17.44 -1.88 12.49
CA SER A 41 18.00 -2.04 13.83
C SER A 41 17.03 -2.76 14.78
N ARG A 42 16.52 -3.92 14.36
CA ARG A 42 15.75 -4.82 15.24
C ARG A 42 16.68 -5.66 16.11
N THR A 43 16.63 -5.46 17.41
CA THR A 43 17.21 -6.39 18.40
C THR A 43 16.17 -7.46 18.71
N ARG A 44 16.39 -8.71 18.26
CA ARG A 44 15.53 -9.85 18.64
C ARG A 44 15.71 -10.14 20.13
N LYS A 45 14.62 -10.27 20.88
CA LYS A 45 14.65 -10.65 22.30
C LYS A 45 14.54 -12.16 22.43
N PHE A 46 15.17 -12.74 23.45
CA PHE A 46 15.03 -14.18 23.74
C PHE A 46 13.58 -14.47 24.14
N GLY A 47 12.91 -15.40 23.45
CA GLY A 47 11.48 -15.71 23.64
C GLY A 47 10.50 -14.95 22.74
N GLU A 48 10.97 -14.34 21.64
CA GLU A 48 10.12 -13.63 20.68
C GLU A 48 9.07 -14.56 20.05
N GLY A 49 7.78 -14.25 20.28
CA GLY A 49 6.62 -15.01 19.78
C GLY A 49 6.30 -14.75 18.31
N ASP A 50 5.04 -15.01 17.92
CA ASP A 50 4.57 -14.98 16.52
C ASP A 50 4.91 -13.68 15.77
N PRO A 51 5.11 -13.76 14.44
CA PRO A 51 5.59 -12.65 13.62
C PRO A 51 4.77 -11.37 13.81
N VAL A 52 5.47 -10.25 13.94
CA VAL A 52 4.87 -8.92 14.16
C VAL A 52 3.98 -8.56 12.97
N ARG A 53 2.74 -8.17 13.26
CA ARG A 53 1.77 -7.69 12.25
C ARG A 53 2.31 -6.47 11.53
N ASN A 54 1.94 -6.31 10.26
CA ASN A 54 2.15 -5.04 9.58
C ASN A 54 1.47 -3.92 10.36
N ASN A 55 2.06 -2.73 10.33
CA ASN A 55 1.44 -1.58 10.96
C ASN A 55 0.11 -1.26 10.27
N ASP A 56 -0.90 -0.99 11.08
CA ASP A 56 -2.18 -0.53 10.57
C ASP A 56 -1.98 0.77 9.79
N ILE A 57 -2.68 0.86 8.67
CA ILE A 57 -2.80 2.11 7.95
C ILE A 57 -3.73 2.97 8.79
N VAL A 58 -3.16 3.78 9.68
CA VAL A 58 -3.94 4.63 10.57
C VAL A 58 -4.81 5.53 9.70
N VAL A 59 -6.11 5.25 9.75
CA VAL A 59 -7.13 5.96 8.99
C VAL A 59 -7.34 7.33 9.62
N GLY A 60 -6.54 8.30 9.17
CA GLY A 60 -6.74 9.71 9.43
C GLY A 60 -7.42 10.41 8.25
N SER A 61 -7.74 11.69 8.42
CA SER A 61 -8.31 12.54 7.35
C SER A 61 -7.44 12.57 6.08
N ARG A 62 -6.13 12.37 6.22
CA ARG A 62 -5.17 12.39 5.09
C ARG A 62 -5.37 11.27 4.07
N LEU A 63 -5.71 10.04 4.52
CA LEU A 63 -5.95 8.94 3.58
C LEU A 63 -7.19 9.21 2.73
N LEU A 64 -8.26 9.69 3.37
CA LEU A 64 -9.49 10.08 2.68
C LEU A 64 -9.25 11.27 1.73
N GLU A 65 -8.46 12.27 2.16
CA GLU A 65 -8.08 13.40 1.32
C GLU A 65 -7.30 12.95 0.07
N ASN A 66 -6.32 12.05 0.23
CA ASN A 66 -5.56 11.49 -0.88
C ASN A 66 -6.45 10.67 -1.81
N LEU A 67 -7.35 9.84 -1.27
CA LEU A 67 -8.30 9.06 -2.05
C LEU A 67 -9.15 9.95 -2.95
N ARG A 68 -9.71 11.04 -2.40
CA ARG A 68 -10.49 12.01 -3.18
C ARG A 68 -9.66 12.65 -4.29
N LYS A 69 -8.41 13.03 -4.01
CA LYS A 69 -7.50 13.60 -5.03
C LYS A 69 -7.24 12.61 -6.17
N VAL A 70 -6.96 11.35 -5.83
CA VAL A 70 -6.72 10.29 -6.81
C VAL A 70 -7.99 10.00 -7.62
N GLN A 71 -9.16 9.94 -6.98
CA GLN A 71 -10.45 9.75 -7.66
C GLN A 71 -10.72 10.86 -8.66
N LEU A 72 -10.58 12.12 -8.25
CA LEU A 72 -10.77 13.28 -9.13
C LEU A 72 -9.78 13.27 -10.31
N ALA A 73 -8.50 12.93 -10.07
CA ALA A 73 -7.49 12.83 -11.12
C ALA A 73 -7.80 11.72 -12.15
N ASN A 74 -8.49 10.66 -11.73
CA ASN A 74 -8.91 9.55 -12.58
C ASN A 74 -10.35 9.71 -13.12
N GLY A 75 -11.01 10.86 -12.92
CA GLY A 75 -12.39 11.09 -13.37
C GLY A 75 -13.44 10.24 -12.66
N LEU A 76 -13.16 9.80 -11.42
CA LEU A 76 -14.06 9.02 -10.57
C LEU A 76 -14.80 9.91 -9.57
N PHE A 77 -15.94 9.43 -9.08
CA PHE A 77 -16.66 10.09 -7.99
C PHE A 77 -15.85 10.04 -6.69
N ALA A 78 -15.82 11.16 -5.98
CA ALA A 78 -15.05 11.31 -4.74
C ALA A 78 -15.80 10.72 -3.54
N ASP A 79 -15.12 9.90 -2.74
CA ASP A 79 -15.70 9.28 -1.55
C ASP A 79 -15.82 10.26 -0.38
N ASN A 80 -16.89 10.12 0.40
CA ASN A 80 -17.10 10.94 1.58
C ASN A 80 -16.59 10.31 2.88
N VAL A 81 -16.38 9.00 2.87
CA VAL A 81 -16.02 8.17 4.03
C VAL A 81 -15.20 6.99 3.56
N LEU A 82 -14.30 6.49 4.40
CA LEU A 82 -13.59 5.24 4.14
C LEU A 82 -14.43 4.08 4.67
N ALA A 83 -14.66 3.07 3.83
CA ALA A 83 -15.41 1.89 4.25
C ALA A 83 -14.69 1.17 5.40
N GLU A 84 -15.46 0.81 6.43
CA GLU A 84 -14.96 0.04 7.57
C GLU A 84 -14.46 -1.34 7.13
N GLY A 85 -13.39 -1.84 7.76
CA GLY A 85 -12.87 -3.19 7.53
C GLY A 85 -11.83 -3.32 6.40
N ASN A 86 -11.64 -2.30 5.56
CA ASN A 86 -10.62 -2.30 4.49
C ASN A 86 -9.20 -1.94 4.99
N ASN A 87 -9.07 -1.65 6.28
CA ASN A 87 -7.88 -1.15 6.97
C ASN A 87 -7.35 -2.15 8.03
N GLY A 88 -7.82 -3.41 8.01
CA GLY A 88 -7.26 -4.50 8.83
C GLY A 88 -7.87 -4.70 10.22
N LEU A 89 -8.98 -4.02 10.54
CA LEU A 89 -9.62 -4.10 11.85
C LEU A 89 -10.82 -5.08 11.85
N THR A 90 -10.67 -6.16 12.62
CA THR A 90 -11.75 -6.85 13.35
C THR A 90 -11.37 -6.87 14.82
#